data_AF-B8BQE0-F1
#
_entry.id   AF-B8BQE0-F1
#
_cell.length_a   1.000
_cell.length_b   1.000
_cell.length_c   1.000
_cell.angle_alpha   90.00
_cell.angle_beta   90.00
_cell.angle_gamma   90.00
#
_symmetry.space_group_name_H-M   'P 1'
#
loop_
_entity.id
_entity.type
_entity.pdbx_description
1 polymer ?
#
loop_
_entity_poly.entity_id
_entity_poly.type
_entity_poly.pdbx_seq_one_letter_code
_entity_poly.pdbx_strand_id
1 'polypeptide(L)'
;MSNPSHPTPAQNVNEENSRPSKRRGARVAFVGNSILYFNDTPRFLVRLGKGGDHTTVTVQPRERGDTPYDSYIEHQDSCLCGGASLESLWSKGNRMLQHGFSTDSAKIATSDGTEVYDVGSPNVNDLLECNPKKDASWDFVVMNDHTQGPARPESRKATETILLERYVPLLLANRAIPIVIETAAYRIPGINNSEDLGSTRDFQSKVKDGVRSYLEAMQTKLPEYQTPRMAPVGFAYLTVHDNRRELWEKLFDEWDDFHPSPSGSFLQGCVLHNTMFGSPPPLPRTDDEIANLWMNARMMHSRTENKAMPLPSVDDAAFLWDVAKMVCEEEAKQLLK
;
A
#
# COMPACT_ATOMS: atom_id res chain seq x y z
N MET A 1 32.89 69.85 -1.33
CA MET A 1 33.35 68.49 -0.96
C MET A 1 32.77 68.22 0.43
N SER A 2 31.46 68.13 0.64
CA SER A 2 30.52 67.05 0.25
C SER A 2 30.99 65.64 0.66
N ASN A 3 30.63 65.24 1.88
CA ASN A 3 29.86 64.01 2.13
C ASN A 3 29.34 63.98 3.59
N PRO A 4 28.02 64.02 3.80
CA PRO A 4 27.41 63.60 5.06
C PRO A 4 27.28 62.07 5.09
N SER A 5 27.59 61.49 6.23
CA SER A 5 27.40 60.08 6.57
C SER A 5 25.93 59.67 6.49
N HIS A 6 25.61 58.77 5.56
CA HIS A 6 24.34 58.04 5.54
C HIS A 6 24.31 57.01 6.68
N PRO A 7 23.25 56.92 7.50
CA PRO A 7 22.97 55.73 8.27
C PRO A 7 22.38 54.66 7.33
N THR A 8 23.01 53.50 7.31
CA THR A 8 22.52 52.28 6.66
C THR A 8 21.14 51.90 7.24
N PRO A 9 20.12 51.60 6.43
CA PRO A 9 18.89 51.03 6.96
C PRO A 9 19.18 49.61 7.44
N ALA A 10 18.98 49.36 8.73
CA ALA A 10 18.86 48.01 9.24
C ALA A 10 17.72 47.33 8.50
N GLN A 11 18.05 46.37 7.64
CA GLN A 11 17.08 45.44 7.10
C GLN A 11 16.53 44.65 8.28
N ASN A 12 15.31 44.98 8.70
CA ASN A 12 14.49 44.13 9.54
C ASN A 12 14.17 42.87 8.73
N VAL A 13 15.02 41.86 8.87
CA VAL A 13 14.75 40.52 8.39
C VAL A 13 14.63 39.63 9.62
N ASN A 14 13.49 38.95 9.71
CA ASN A 14 13.18 37.80 10.56
C ASN A 14 12.77 38.08 12.00
N GLU A 15 11.55 37.62 12.33
CA GLU A 15 11.39 36.35 13.09
C GLU A 15 9.92 35.97 13.35
N GLU A 16 8.93 36.63 12.72
CA GLU A 16 7.53 36.20 12.83
C GLU A 16 7.08 35.37 11.61
N ASN A 17 7.20 34.04 11.70
CA ASN A 17 6.34 32.99 11.10
C ASN A 17 7.08 31.70 10.69
N SER A 18 7.80 31.07 11.61
CA SER A 18 8.11 29.64 11.48
C SER A 18 7.64 28.87 12.71
N ARG A 19 6.33 28.90 12.95
CA ARG A 19 5.74 27.77 13.70
C ARG A 19 6.07 26.52 12.88
N PRO A 20 6.78 25.51 13.44
CA PRO A 20 7.03 24.28 12.71
C PRO A 20 5.69 23.74 12.25
N SER A 21 5.52 23.53 10.95
CA SER A 21 4.31 22.94 10.39
C SER A 21 4.02 21.68 11.19
N LYS A 22 2.83 21.61 11.79
CA LYS A 22 2.39 20.45 12.58
C LYS A 22 2.65 19.20 11.75
N ARG A 23 3.59 18.35 12.20
CA ARG A 23 3.94 17.11 11.48
C ARG A 23 2.66 16.27 11.35
N ARG A 24 2.37 15.84 10.12
CA ARG A 24 1.20 15.02 9.79
C ARG A 24 1.65 13.62 9.38
N GLY A 25 0.76 12.65 9.43
CA GLY A 25 1.02 11.35 8.81
C GLY A 25 0.68 11.39 7.32
N ALA A 26 1.02 10.30 6.63
CA ALA A 26 0.66 10.13 5.25
C ALA A 26 -0.83 9.83 5.06
N ARG A 27 -1.37 10.28 3.94
CA ARG A 27 -2.69 9.94 3.43
C ARG A 27 -2.52 8.94 2.30
N VAL A 28 -3.14 7.77 2.43
CA VAL A 28 -2.93 6.66 1.48
C VAL A 28 -4.26 6.17 0.92
N ALA A 29 -4.40 6.20 -0.40
CA ALA A 29 -5.51 5.55 -1.09
C ALA A 29 -5.14 4.11 -1.47
N PHE A 30 -6.10 3.20 -1.37
CA PHE A 30 -5.92 1.80 -1.76
C PHE A 30 -6.88 1.41 -2.89
N VAL A 31 -6.34 0.90 -3.98
CA VAL A 31 -7.09 0.49 -5.17
C VAL A 31 -6.73 -0.95 -5.51
N GLY A 32 -7.73 -1.82 -5.64
CA GLY A 32 -7.46 -3.19 -6.05
C GLY A 32 -8.52 -4.19 -5.60
N ASN A 33 -8.05 -5.30 -5.05
CA ASN A 33 -8.89 -6.49 -4.86
C ASN A 33 -8.59 -7.22 -3.53
N SER A 34 -8.87 -8.51 -3.50
CA SER A 34 -8.74 -9.36 -2.31
C SER A 34 -7.33 -9.42 -1.74
N ILE A 35 -6.27 -9.21 -2.54
CA ILE A 35 -4.91 -9.12 -2.00
C ILE A 35 -4.76 -7.99 -0.95
N LEU A 36 -5.57 -6.93 -1.07
CA LEU A 36 -5.62 -5.86 -0.07
C LEU A 36 -6.66 -6.12 1.02
N TYR A 37 -7.89 -6.56 0.68
CA TYR A 37 -8.96 -6.64 1.69
C TYR A 37 -9.00 -7.94 2.51
N PHE A 38 -8.38 -9.04 2.08
CA PHE A 38 -8.57 -10.36 2.71
C PHE A 38 -8.28 -10.33 4.22
N ASN A 39 -7.27 -9.55 4.64
CA ASN A 39 -6.95 -9.26 6.04
C ASN A 39 -6.95 -7.74 6.34
N ASP A 40 -7.79 -6.98 5.65
CA ASP A 40 -7.96 -5.52 5.77
C ASP A 40 -6.64 -4.73 5.84
N THR A 41 -5.77 -4.94 4.83
CA THR A 41 -4.46 -4.27 4.69
C THR A 41 -4.53 -2.75 4.94
N PRO A 42 -5.54 -2.00 4.44
CA PRO A 42 -5.60 -0.56 4.69
C PRO A 42 -5.61 -0.18 6.17
N ARG A 43 -6.48 -0.81 7.00
CA ARG A 43 -6.53 -0.53 8.45
C ARG A 43 -5.36 -1.15 9.21
N PHE A 44 -4.91 -2.33 8.78
CA PHE A 44 -3.71 -2.97 9.31
C PHE A 44 -2.47 -2.06 9.18
N LEU A 45 -2.24 -1.44 8.02
CA LEU A 45 -1.10 -0.55 7.80
C LEU A 45 -1.13 0.72 8.68
N VAL A 46 -2.31 1.25 9.00
CA VAL A 46 -2.44 2.37 9.95
C VAL A 46 -1.92 2.00 11.33
N ARG A 47 -2.14 0.75 11.78
CA ARG A 47 -1.62 0.24 13.05
C ARG A 47 -0.14 -0.10 12.95
N LEU A 48 0.30 -0.68 11.83
CA LEU A 48 1.68 -1.11 11.62
C LEU A 48 2.68 0.04 11.77
N GLY A 49 2.37 1.23 11.22
CA GLY A 49 3.24 2.41 11.37
C GLY A 49 3.18 3.10 12.74
N LYS A 50 2.29 2.67 13.65
CA LYS A 50 2.07 3.29 14.97
C LYS A 50 2.46 2.41 16.16
N GLY A 51 2.81 1.13 15.95
CA GLY A 51 3.19 0.21 17.03
C GLY A 51 4.60 0.44 17.58
N GLY A 52 4.85 0.19 18.87
CA GLY A 52 6.19 0.14 19.49
C GLY A 52 6.89 1.49 19.76
N ASP A 53 7.90 1.49 20.65
CA ASP A 53 8.69 2.67 21.06
C ASP A 53 9.19 3.47 19.83
N HIS A 54 8.72 4.72 19.72
CA HIS A 54 8.72 5.49 18.47
C HIS A 54 10.10 6.01 18.05
N THR A 55 10.61 5.52 16.91
CA THR A 55 11.48 6.31 16.01
C THR A 55 10.80 6.42 14.66
N THR A 56 9.94 7.42 14.48
CA THR A 56 9.40 7.75 13.15
C THR A 56 10.49 8.45 12.33
N VAL A 57 10.62 8.07 11.06
CA VAL A 57 11.48 8.79 10.12
C VAL A 57 10.65 9.90 9.50
N THR A 58 11.14 11.15 9.58
CA THR A 58 10.53 12.26 8.86
C THR A 58 10.89 12.16 7.38
N VAL A 59 9.89 11.97 6.54
CA VAL A 59 10.04 12.00 5.09
C VAL A 59 10.08 13.45 4.63
N GLN A 60 11.16 13.81 3.94
CA GLN A 60 11.36 15.18 3.48
C GLN A 60 10.39 15.55 2.36
N PRO A 61 10.00 16.84 2.26
CA PRO A 61 9.22 17.37 1.14
C PRO A 61 9.83 17.01 -0.20
N ARG A 62 9.00 16.67 -1.18
CA ARG A 62 9.44 16.26 -2.52
C ARG A 62 9.68 17.49 -3.40
N GLU A 63 8.85 18.53 -3.22
CA GLU A 63 9.03 19.85 -3.84
C GLU A 63 8.78 20.99 -2.84
N ARG A 64 9.13 22.22 -3.26
CA ARG A 64 8.85 23.45 -2.51
C ARG A 64 7.34 23.61 -2.33
N GLY A 65 6.87 23.48 -1.09
CA GLY A 65 5.45 23.63 -0.73
C GLY A 65 4.82 22.33 -0.20
N ASP A 66 5.46 21.18 -0.37
CA ASP A 66 4.99 19.94 0.27
C ASP A 66 5.26 19.99 1.78
N THR A 67 4.31 19.50 2.57
CA THR A 67 4.47 19.39 4.03
C THR A 67 5.18 18.08 4.37
N PRO A 68 6.24 18.08 5.19
CA PRO A 68 6.85 16.85 5.67
C PRO A 68 5.82 15.96 6.38
N TYR A 69 5.95 14.65 6.23
CA TYR A 69 5.16 13.68 6.99
C TYR A 69 6.06 12.68 7.69
N ASP A 70 5.63 12.22 8.86
CA ASP A 70 6.30 11.15 9.58
C ASP A 70 5.89 9.79 8.99
N SER A 71 6.71 8.77 9.19
CA SER A 71 6.56 7.42 8.63
C SER A 71 5.40 6.61 9.25
N TYR A 72 4.19 7.16 9.23
CA TYR A 72 2.95 6.50 9.62
C TYR A 72 1.79 6.97 8.75
N ILE A 73 0.72 6.17 8.67
CA ILE A 73 -0.49 6.54 7.95
C ILE A 73 -1.46 7.22 8.92
N GLU A 74 -1.84 8.45 8.61
CA GLU A 74 -2.85 9.21 9.35
C GLU A 74 -4.26 8.95 8.81
N HIS A 75 -4.39 8.85 7.49
CA HIS A 75 -5.66 8.67 6.82
C HIS A 75 -5.55 7.64 5.71
N GLN A 76 -6.56 6.77 5.60
CA GLN A 76 -6.70 5.82 4.52
C GLN A 76 -8.14 5.79 4.02
N ASP A 77 -8.30 5.52 2.73
CA ASP A 77 -9.56 5.13 2.11
C ASP A 77 -9.26 4.15 0.97
N SER A 78 -10.27 3.40 0.52
CA SER A 78 -10.09 2.29 -0.40
C SER A 78 -11.26 2.09 -1.37
N CYS A 79 -10.97 1.68 -2.60
CA CYS A 79 -11.93 1.12 -3.55
C CYS A 79 -11.49 -0.29 -3.92
N LEU A 80 -12.17 -1.30 -3.36
CA LEU A 80 -11.74 -2.70 -3.43
C LEU A 80 -12.85 -3.62 -3.94
N CYS A 81 -12.50 -4.55 -4.83
CA CYS A 81 -13.44 -5.54 -5.37
C CYS A 81 -12.75 -6.89 -5.60
N GLY A 82 -13.34 -7.97 -5.09
CA GLY A 82 -12.82 -9.34 -5.26
C GLY A 82 -12.64 -9.72 -6.73
N GLY A 83 -11.47 -10.30 -7.05
CA GLY A 83 -11.13 -10.74 -8.41
C GLY A 83 -11.07 -9.64 -9.47
N ALA A 84 -11.06 -8.35 -9.08
CA ALA A 84 -10.94 -7.25 -10.05
C ALA A 84 -9.49 -7.06 -10.50
N SER A 85 -9.29 -6.85 -11.80
CA SER A 85 -8.13 -6.13 -12.33
C SER A 85 -8.27 -4.62 -12.09
N LEU A 86 -7.17 -3.88 -12.20
CA LEU A 86 -7.21 -2.40 -12.16
C LEU A 86 -8.12 -1.80 -13.24
N GLU A 87 -8.26 -2.50 -14.37
CA GLU A 87 -9.16 -2.14 -15.47
C GLU A 87 -10.63 -2.41 -15.12
N SER A 88 -10.97 -3.63 -14.71
CA SER A 88 -12.35 -3.98 -14.38
C SER A 88 -12.89 -3.27 -13.12
N LEU A 89 -12.02 -2.74 -12.25
CA LEU A 89 -12.46 -1.98 -11.07
C LEU A 89 -13.24 -0.70 -11.43
N TRP A 90 -12.96 -0.11 -12.60
CA TRP A 90 -13.68 1.07 -13.10
C TRP A 90 -15.15 0.80 -13.38
N SER A 91 -15.49 -0.41 -13.85
CA SER A 91 -16.87 -0.79 -14.11
C SER A 91 -17.52 -1.48 -12.92
N LYS A 92 -16.75 -2.22 -12.11
CA LYS A 92 -17.27 -2.98 -10.96
C LYS A 92 -17.51 -2.12 -9.73
N GLY A 93 -16.74 -1.05 -9.54
CA GLY A 93 -16.74 -0.24 -8.32
C GLY A 93 -16.25 -1.02 -7.10
N ASN A 94 -16.41 -0.41 -5.93
CA ASN A 94 -16.17 -1.06 -4.64
C ASN A 94 -17.26 -2.07 -4.33
N ARG A 95 -16.87 -3.27 -3.87
CA ARG A 95 -17.80 -4.36 -3.56
C ARG A 95 -17.67 -4.95 -2.16
N MET A 96 -17.13 -4.17 -1.24
CA MET A 96 -16.81 -4.67 0.10
C MET A 96 -18.05 -5.11 0.89
N LEU A 97 -19.21 -4.45 0.73
CA LEU A 97 -20.47 -4.92 1.32
C LEU A 97 -20.86 -6.32 0.80
N GLN A 98 -20.71 -6.58 -0.50
CA GLN A 98 -20.98 -7.90 -1.09
C GLN A 98 -19.94 -8.95 -0.66
N HIS A 99 -18.79 -8.52 -0.13
CA HIS A 99 -17.75 -9.38 0.41
C HIS A 99 -17.83 -9.53 1.94
N GLY A 100 -18.92 -9.11 2.59
CA GLY A 100 -19.16 -9.39 4.01
C GLY A 100 -18.64 -8.33 4.98
N PHE A 101 -18.31 -7.12 4.50
CA PHE A 101 -17.84 -6.02 5.35
C PHE A 101 -18.94 -5.34 6.17
N SER A 102 -20.15 -5.90 6.23
CA SER A 102 -21.19 -5.50 7.18
C SER A 102 -20.91 -6.05 8.58
N THR A 103 -19.78 -5.68 9.17
CA THR A 103 -19.31 -6.15 10.48
C THR A 103 -19.43 -5.06 11.54
N ASP A 104 -19.42 -5.43 12.82
CA ASP A 104 -19.42 -4.44 13.91
C ASP A 104 -18.19 -3.51 13.87
N SER A 105 -17.02 -4.04 13.50
CA SER A 105 -15.79 -3.25 13.32
C SER A 105 -15.87 -2.26 12.14
N ALA A 106 -16.78 -2.48 11.19
CA ALA A 106 -17.03 -1.57 10.08
C ALA A 106 -18.16 -0.59 10.36
N LYS A 107 -19.01 -0.79 11.38
CA LYS A 107 -20.15 0.11 11.65
C LYS A 107 -19.68 1.54 11.98
N ILE A 108 -20.35 2.50 11.36
CA ILE A 108 -20.20 3.94 11.60
C ILE A 108 -21.38 4.38 12.46
N ALA A 109 -21.10 5.09 13.55
CA ALA A 109 -22.14 5.68 14.38
C ALA A 109 -22.86 6.80 13.63
N THR A 110 -24.18 6.69 13.50
CA THR A 110 -25.05 7.69 12.88
C THR A 110 -26.02 8.26 13.91
N SER A 111 -26.41 9.52 13.75
CA SER A 111 -27.32 10.20 14.68
C SER A 111 -28.78 9.73 14.57
N ASP A 112 -29.15 9.15 13.43
CA ASP A 112 -30.51 8.70 13.10
C ASP A 112 -30.70 7.18 13.27
N GLY A 113 -29.66 6.46 13.68
CA GLY A 113 -29.68 5.00 13.85
C GLY A 113 -29.59 4.21 12.54
N THR A 114 -29.35 4.88 11.41
CA THR A 114 -29.13 4.20 10.13
C THR A 114 -27.84 3.38 10.18
N GLU A 115 -27.91 2.09 9.84
CA GLU A 115 -26.70 1.27 9.74
C GLU A 115 -25.88 1.68 8.51
N VAL A 116 -24.72 2.27 8.77
CA VAL A 116 -23.74 2.65 7.75
C VAL A 116 -22.43 1.97 8.08
N TYR A 117 -21.73 1.47 7.07
CA TYR A 117 -20.49 0.70 7.22
C TYR A 117 -19.34 1.41 6.49
N ASP A 118 -18.17 1.48 7.11
CA ASP A 118 -16.92 1.95 6.51
C ASP A 118 -16.39 0.92 5.52
N VAL A 119 -16.92 0.98 4.30
CA VAL A 119 -16.50 0.12 3.18
C VAL A 119 -15.55 0.80 2.21
N GLY A 120 -15.18 2.05 2.51
CA GLY A 120 -14.41 2.94 1.66
C GLY A 120 -15.20 3.56 0.52
N SER A 121 -14.50 4.26 -0.37
CA SER A 121 -15.07 4.96 -1.52
C SER A 121 -15.76 4.01 -2.52
N PRO A 122 -16.93 4.41 -3.09
CA PRO A 122 -17.77 3.53 -3.91
C PRO A 122 -17.18 3.22 -5.29
N ASN A 123 -16.29 4.05 -5.82
CA ASN A 123 -15.56 3.80 -7.06
C ASN A 123 -14.21 4.55 -7.06
N VAL A 124 -13.41 4.32 -8.10
CA VAL A 124 -12.06 4.90 -8.23
C VAL A 124 -12.10 6.43 -8.36
N ASN A 125 -13.10 7.01 -9.03
CA ASN A 125 -13.24 8.47 -9.14
C ASN A 125 -13.55 9.10 -7.79
N ASP A 126 -14.54 8.58 -7.06
CA ASP A 126 -14.90 9.12 -5.74
C ASP A 126 -13.74 9.05 -4.71
N LEU A 127 -12.85 8.07 -4.90
CA LEU A 127 -11.62 7.91 -4.12
C LEU A 127 -10.54 8.92 -4.51
N LEU A 128 -10.24 9.03 -5.82
CA LEU A 128 -9.05 9.72 -6.31
C LEU A 128 -9.32 11.11 -6.89
N GLU A 129 -10.55 11.52 -7.16
CA GLU A 129 -10.81 12.88 -7.60
C GLU A 129 -10.53 13.88 -6.46
N CYS A 130 -9.69 14.87 -6.75
CA CYS A 130 -9.41 15.95 -5.81
C CYS A 130 -10.70 16.70 -5.50
N ASN A 131 -11.21 16.53 -4.29
CA ASN A 131 -12.39 17.27 -3.84
C ASN A 131 -11.93 18.53 -3.08
N PRO A 132 -12.21 19.74 -3.59
CA PRO A 132 -11.84 20.99 -2.92
C PRO A 132 -12.42 21.13 -1.51
N LYS A 133 -13.48 20.37 -1.18
CA LYS A 133 -14.10 20.32 0.15
C LYS A 133 -13.46 19.30 1.09
N LYS A 134 -12.64 18.35 0.58
CA LYS A 134 -11.93 17.35 1.40
C LYS A 134 -10.56 17.85 1.89
N ASP A 135 -10.13 19.04 1.44
CA ASP A 135 -8.91 19.77 1.84
C ASP A 135 -7.61 18.96 1.85
N ALA A 136 -7.57 17.82 1.16
CA ALA A 136 -6.41 16.94 1.26
C ALA A 136 -6.32 15.94 0.10
N SER A 137 -5.24 16.07 -0.68
CA SER A 137 -4.80 15.10 -1.67
C SER A 137 -4.17 13.86 -1.03
N TRP A 138 -3.96 12.82 -1.82
CA TRP A 138 -3.25 11.61 -1.40
C TRP A 138 -1.73 11.78 -1.51
N ASP A 139 -0.97 11.28 -0.54
CA ASP A 139 0.50 11.22 -0.61
C ASP A 139 0.97 10.02 -1.42
N PHE A 140 0.23 8.92 -1.29
CA PHE A 140 0.45 7.64 -1.96
C PHE A 140 -0.86 7.05 -2.45
N VAL A 141 -0.81 6.38 -3.61
CA VAL A 141 -1.88 5.50 -4.09
C VAL A 141 -1.31 4.11 -4.23
N VAL A 142 -1.69 3.20 -3.33
CA VAL A 142 -1.29 1.79 -3.35
C VAL A 142 -2.27 1.03 -4.24
N MET A 143 -1.74 0.32 -5.22
CA MET A 143 -2.50 -0.33 -6.27
C MET A 143 -2.09 -1.80 -6.38
N ASN A 144 -3.06 -2.70 -6.51
CA ASN A 144 -2.78 -4.07 -6.92
C ASN A 144 -3.71 -4.48 -8.07
N ASP A 145 -3.12 -5.11 -9.09
CA ASP A 145 -3.87 -5.71 -10.18
C ASP A 145 -4.35 -7.11 -9.79
N HIS A 146 -5.16 -7.74 -10.65
CA HIS A 146 -5.39 -9.18 -10.56
C HIS A 146 -4.02 -9.90 -10.67
N THR A 147 -3.70 -10.85 -9.77
CA THR A 147 -2.36 -11.44 -9.67
C THR A 147 -1.81 -11.98 -11.00
N GLN A 148 -2.67 -12.60 -11.82
CA GLN A 148 -2.27 -13.12 -13.14
C GLN A 148 -2.19 -12.04 -14.24
N GLY A 149 -2.78 -10.86 -14.02
CA GLY A 149 -2.90 -9.79 -15.01
C GLY A 149 -1.55 -9.33 -15.56
N PRO A 150 -0.59 -8.94 -14.71
CA PRO A 150 0.75 -8.55 -15.17
C PRO A 150 1.49 -9.69 -15.89
N ALA A 151 1.20 -10.95 -15.56
CA ALA A 151 1.89 -12.09 -16.14
C ALA A 151 1.44 -12.45 -17.56
N ARG A 152 0.26 -11.97 -18.00
CA ARG A 152 -0.32 -12.28 -19.32
C ARG A 152 -0.30 -11.07 -20.26
N PRO A 153 0.15 -11.20 -21.52
CA PRO A 153 0.32 -10.06 -22.43
C PRO A 153 -0.95 -9.24 -22.66
N GLU A 154 -2.10 -9.88 -22.91
CA GLU A 154 -3.36 -9.18 -23.19
C GLU A 154 -3.86 -8.40 -21.97
N SER A 155 -3.91 -9.05 -20.80
CA SER A 155 -4.31 -8.42 -19.54
C SER A 155 -3.35 -7.30 -19.15
N ARG A 156 -2.04 -7.52 -19.28
CA ARG A 156 -1.02 -6.49 -19.07
C ARG A 156 -1.30 -5.28 -19.94
N LYS A 157 -1.58 -5.48 -21.24
CA LYS A 157 -1.83 -4.37 -22.16
C LYS A 157 -3.09 -3.59 -21.80
N ALA A 158 -4.16 -4.27 -21.40
CA ALA A 158 -5.38 -3.64 -20.91
C ALA A 158 -5.12 -2.78 -19.66
N THR A 159 -4.37 -3.32 -18.69
CA THR A 159 -4.01 -2.56 -17.48
C THR A 159 -3.10 -1.37 -17.79
N GLU A 160 -2.10 -1.50 -18.68
CA GLU A 160 -1.28 -0.35 -19.11
C GLU A 160 -2.14 0.77 -19.71
N THR A 161 -3.12 0.37 -20.53
CA THR A 161 -4.02 1.33 -21.20
C THR A 161 -4.84 2.08 -20.17
N ILE A 162 -5.49 1.38 -19.23
CA ILE A 162 -6.30 2.04 -18.21
C ILE A 162 -5.46 2.89 -17.24
N LEU A 163 -4.22 2.46 -16.94
CA LEU A 163 -3.30 3.23 -16.11
C LEU A 163 -3.03 4.60 -16.74
N LEU A 164 -2.71 4.62 -18.03
CA LEU A 164 -2.42 5.86 -18.75
C LEU A 164 -3.67 6.73 -18.96
N GLU A 165 -4.80 6.13 -19.30
CA GLU A 165 -6.01 6.86 -19.69
C GLU A 165 -6.83 7.38 -18.51
N ARG A 166 -6.80 6.68 -17.37
CA ARG A 166 -7.70 6.96 -16.24
C ARG A 166 -6.99 7.22 -14.93
N TYR A 167 -5.97 6.44 -14.58
CA TYR A 167 -5.28 6.61 -13.29
C TYR A 167 -4.28 7.77 -13.32
N VAL A 168 -3.41 7.85 -14.32
CA VAL A 168 -2.38 8.90 -14.43
C VAL A 168 -2.95 10.33 -14.31
N PRO A 169 -4.06 10.70 -14.97
CA PRO A 169 -4.66 12.03 -14.79
C PRO A 169 -5.03 12.34 -13.33
N LEU A 170 -5.58 11.36 -12.60
CA LEU A 170 -5.96 11.51 -11.20
C LEU A 170 -4.74 11.54 -10.27
N LEU A 171 -3.72 10.72 -10.58
CA LEU A 171 -2.44 10.74 -9.85
C LEU A 171 -1.77 12.11 -9.97
N LEU A 172 -1.70 12.69 -11.18
CA LEU A 172 -1.18 14.03 -11.41
C LEU A 172 -1.94 15.09 -10.61
N ALA A 173 -3.28 15.01 -10.59
CA ALA A 173 -4.11 15.94 -9.83
C ALA A 173 -3.87 15.86 -8.31
N ASN A 174 -3.57 14.68 -7.78
CA ASN A 174 -3.27 14.48 -6.36
C ASN A 174 -1.82 14.79 -5.98
N ARG A 175 -0.90 14.79 -6.95
CA ARG A 175 0.56 14.74 -6.71
C ARG A 175 0.99 13.49 -5.92
N ALA A 176 0.18 12.43 -5.94
CA ALA A 176 0.44 11.19 -5.20
C ALA A 176 1.52 10.35 -5.87
N ILE A 177 2.32 9.63 -5.09
CA ILE A 177 3.21 8.59 -5.63
C ILE A 177 2.41 7.30 -5.80
N PRO A 178 2.26 6.78 -7.03
CA PRO A 178 1.69 5.46 -7.22
C PRO A 178 2.66 4.36 -6.78
N ILE A 179 2.14 3.40 -6.03
CA ILE A 179 2.85 2.20 -5.59
C ILE A 179 2.09 1.00 -6.13
N VAL A 180 2.72 0.23 -7.02
CA VAL A 180 2.12 -1.00 -7.55
C VAL A 180 2.67 -2.20 -6.79
N ILE A 181 1.78 -2.99 -6.22
CA ILE A 181 2.13 -4.25 -5.57
C ILE A 181 2.51 -5.27 -6.63
N GLU A 182 3.76 -5.73 -6.57
CA GLU A 182 4.19 -6.96 -7.21
C GLU A 182 3.66 -8.13 -6.37
N THR A 183 2.43 -8.58 -6.68
CA THR A 183 1.73 -9.62 -5.93
C THR A 183 2.50 -10.94 -5.93
N ALA A 184 2.33 -11.76 -4.89
CA ALA A 184 2.93 -13.09 -4.84
C ALA A 184 2.28 -14.05 -5.85
N ALA A 185 3.11 -14.86 -6.50
CA ALA A 185 2.68 -16.04 -7.25
C ALA A 185 2.01 -17.04 -6.31
N TYR A 186 1.14 -17.86 -6.87
CA TYR A 186 0.37 -18.84 -6.10
C TYR A 186 1.28 -19.92 -5.50
N ARG A 187 0.87 -20.44 -4.33
CA ARG A 187 1.63 -21.49 -3.62
C ARG A 187 1.72 -22.76 -4.43
N ILE A 188 0.59 -23.17 -5.03
CA ILE A 188 0.49 -24.37 -5.86
C ILE A 188 0.47 -23.95 -7.34
N PRO A 189 1.42 -24.41 -8.17
CA PRO A 189 1.37 -24.19 -9.61
C PRO A 189 0.11 -24.77 -10.26
N GLY A 190 -0.48 -24.02 -11.18
CA GLY A 190 -1.64 -24.45 -11.98
C GLY A 190 -3.01 -24.24 -11.33
N ILE A 191 -3.10 -23.74 -10.08
CA ILE A 191 -4.40 -23.46 -9.48
C ILE A 191 -5.04 -22.20 -10.07
N ASN A 192 -6.37 -22.10 -9.96
CA ASN A 192 -7.11 -20.91 -10.35
C ASN A 192 -6.81 -20.48 -11.81
N ASN A 193 -6.75 -21.45 -12.72
CA ASN A 193 -6.46 -21.28 -14.14
C ASN A 193 -5.09 -20.65 -14.41
N SER A 194 -4.02 -21.15 -13.77
CA SER A 194 -2.66 -20.61 -13.90
C SER A 194 -1.66 -21.62 -14.49
N GLU A 195 -2.14 -22.65 -15.20
CA GLU A 195 -1.33 -23.74 -15.75
C GLU A 195 -0.31 -23.23 -16.79
N ASP A 196 -0.67 -22.17 -17.52
CA ASP A 196 0.16 -21.49 -18.52
C ASP A 196 1.30 -20.66 -17.90
N LEU A 197 1.25 -20.38 -16.59
CA LEU A 197 2.20 -19.48 -15.93
C LEU A 197 3.44 -20.19 -15.38
N GLY A 198 3.48 -21.52 -15.45
CA GLY A 198 4.64 -22.34 -15.10
C GLY A 198 4.80 -22.58 -13.59
N SER A 199 6.05 -22.76 -13.14
CA SER A 199 6.36 -22.92 -11.72
C SER A 199 6.09 -21.63 -10.93
N THR A 200 6.07 -21.71 -9.59
CA THR A 200 5.97 -20.52 -8.73
C THR A 200 7.00 -19.44 -9.08
N ARG A 201 8.23 -19.83 -9.43
CA ARG A 201 9.27 -18.87 -9.86
C ARG A 201 9.01 -18.29 -11.24
N ASP A 202 8.57 -19.11 -12.20
CA ASP A 202 8.23 -18.63 -13.55
C ASP A 202 7.08 -17.63 -13.49
N PHE A 203 6.04 -17.96 -12.72
CA PHE A 203 4.91 -17.07 -12.50
C PHE A 203 5.36 -15.78 -11.82
N GLN A 204 6.15 -15.85 -10.75
CA GLN A 204 6.63 -14.64 -10.08
C GLN A 204 7.47 -13.75 -11.00
N SER A 205 8.35 -14.33 -11.81
CA SER A 205 9.15 -13.57 -12.79
C SER A 205 8.24 -12.83 -13.78
N LYS A 206 7.20 -13.50 -14.30
CA LYS A 206 6.25 -12.88 -15.23
C LYS A 206 5.44 -11.76 -14.57
N VAL A 207 5.04 -11.92 -13.31
CA VAL A 207 4.38 -10.86 -12.54
C VAL A 207 5.32 -9.66 -12.38
N LYS A 208 6.56 -9.89 -11.95
CA LYS A 208 7.58 -8.84 -11.78
C LYS A 208 7.81 -8.06 -13.07
N ASP A 209 7.98 -8.75 -14.19
CA ASP A 209 8.18 -8.10 -15.49
C ASP A 209 6.95 -7.30 -15.93
N GLY A 210 5.75 -7.81 -15.67
CA GLY A 210 4.51 -7.09 -15.96
C GLY A 210 4.33 -5.82 -15.12
N VAL A 211 4.60 -5.91 -13.82
CA VAL A 211 4.53 -4.74 -12.94
C VAL A 211 5.57 -3.69 -13.32
N ARG A 212 6.80 -4.08 -13.69
CA ARG A 212 7.80 -3.15 -14.24
C ARG A 212 7.29 -2.43 -15.48
N SER A 213 6.67 -3.15 -16.41
CA SER A 213 6.02 -2.56 -17.61
C SER A 213 4.97 -1.49 -17.23
N TYR A 214 4.18 -1.72 -16.18
CA TYR A 214 3.22 -0.74 -15.67
C TYR A 214 3.90 0.53 -15.16
N LEU A 215 4.98 0.38 -14.38
CA LEU A 215 5.73 1.52 -13.84
C LEU A 215 6.39 2.33 -14.96
N GLU A 216 7.03 1.66 -15.92
CA GLU A 216 7.64 2.28 -17.10
C GLU A 216 6.60 3.07 -17.90
N ALA A 217 5.43 2.48 -18.17
CA ALA A 217 4.33 3.14 -18.86
C ALA A 217 3.90 4.42 -18.12
N MET A 218 3.59 4.34 -16.82
CA MET A 218 3.19 5.50 -16.02
C MET A 218 4.29 6.57 -15.95
N GLN A 219 5.55 6.18 -15.80
CA GLN A 219 6.68 7.11 -15.72
C GLN A 219 6.84 7.97 -16.98
N THR A 220 6.38 7.52 -18.15
CA THR A 220 6.37 8.35 -19.37
C THR A 220 5.50 9.61 -19.27
N LYS A 221 4.58 9.66 -18.30
CA LYS A 221 3.63 10.76 -18.08
C LYS A 221 3.77 11.43 -16.72
N LEU A 222 4.29 10.72 -15.73
CA LEU A 222 4.46 11.24 -14.38
C LEU A 222 5.76 12.06 -14.26
N PRO A 223 5.74 13.18 -13.50
CA PRO A 223 6.95 13.91 -13.17
C PRO A 223 7.84 13.12 -12.18
N GLU A 224 9.10 13.52 -12.06
CA GLU A 224 10.11 12.86 -11.21
C GLU A 224 9.69 12.75 -9.74
N TYR A 225 9.04 13.77 -9.18
CA TYR A 225 8.55 13.73 -7.79
C TYR A 225 7.37 12.75 -7.57
N GLN A 226 6.78 12.21 -8.65
CA GLN A 226 5.77 11.15 -8.64
C GLN A 226 6.28 9.84 -9.25
N THR A 227 7.60 9.61 -9.24
CA THR A 227 8.18 8.37 -9.78
C THR A 227 7.44 7.14 -9.20
N PRO A 228 6.82 6.32 -10.07
CA PRO A 228 6.04 5.17 -9.65
C PRO A 228 6.97 4.11 -9.05
N ARG A 229 6.51 3.45 -7.99
CA ARG A 229 7.32 2.49 -7.23
C ARG A 229 6.72 1.10 -7.27
N MET A 230 7.58 0.08 -7.32
CA MET A 230 7.18 -1.31 -7.08
C MET A 230 7.25 -1.60 -5.60
N ALA A 231 6.21 -2.23 -5.04
CA ALA A 231 6.29 -2.91 -3.74
C ALA A 231 6.59 -4.40 -4.00
N PRO A 232 7.84 -4.88 -3.79
CA PRO A 232 8.31 -6.22 -4.18
C PRO A 232 7.82 -7.34 -3.25
N VAL A 233 6.50 -7.50 -3.12
CA VAL A 233 5.88 -8.45 -2.19
C VAL A 233 6.11 -9.90 -2.64
N GLY A 234 5.93 -10.18 -3.91
CA GLY A 234 6.14 -11.51 -4.46
C GLY A 234 7.59 -11.95 -4.43
N PHE A 235 8.53 -11.03 -4.67
CA PHE A 235 9.94 -11.29 -4.44
C PHE A 235 10.22 -11.59 -2.95
N ALA A 236 9.61 -10.85 -2.02
CA ALA A 236 9.72 -11.15 -0.60
C ALA A 236 9.18 -12.56 -0.24
N TYR A 237 8.06 -12.97 -0.84
CA TYR A 237 7.54 -14.34 -0.67
C TYR A 237 8.54 -15.39 -1.20
N LEU A 238 9.15 -15.16 -2.37
CA LEU A 238 10.20 -16.06 -2.88
C LEU A 238 11.45 -16.09 -1.97
N THR A 239 11.80 -14.98 -1.34
CA THR A 239 12.89 -14.97 -0.36
C THR A 239 12.56 -15.84 0.85
N VAL A 240 11.31 -15.82 1.34
CA VAL A 240 10.87 -16.74 2.41
C VAL A 240 10.85 -18.19 1.90
N HIS A 241 10.38 -18.44 0.68
CA HIS A 241 10.40 -19.76 0.04
C HIS A 241 11.80 -20.38 0.07
N ASP A 242 12.82 -19.58 -0.24
CA ASP A 242 14.20 -20.02 -0.40
C ASP A 242 14.93 -20.25 0.93
N ASN A 243 14.48 -19.58 2.00
CA ASN A 243 15.20 -19.55 3.28
C ASN A 243 14.45 -20.26 4.42
N ARG A 244 13.11 -20.31 4.38
CA ARG A 244 12.28 -20.91 5.43
C ARG A 244 10.96 -21.48 4.88
N ARG A 245 11.07 -22.64 4.23
CA ARG A 245 9.96 -23.29 3.51
C ARG A 245 8.69 -23.48 4.34
N GLU A 246 8.80 -23.92 5.59
CA GLU A 246 7.62 -24.10 6.46
C GLU A 246 6.88 -22.79 6.76
N LEU A 247 7.61 -21.67 6.88
CA LEU A 247 6.99 -20.35 7.06
C LEU A 247 6.39 -19.85 5.75
N TRP A 248 7.03 -20.12 4.61
CA TRP A 248 6.51 -19.77 3.29
C TRP A 248 5.12 -20.37 3.06
N GLU A 249 4.90 -21.63 3.43
CA GLU A 249 3.59 -22.27 3.30
C GLU A 249 2.52 -21.59 4.15
N LYS A 250 2.90 -21.07 5.32
CA LYS A 250 2.03 -20.29 6.21
C LYS A 250 1.73 -18.87 5.72
N LEU A 251 2.38 -18.37 4.66
CA LEU A 251 2.08 -17.05 4.10
C LEU A 251 0.76 -17.03 3.32
N PHE A 252 0.26 -18.19 2.92
CA PHE A 252 -0.96 -18.32 2.15
C PHE A 252 -2.11 -18.77 3.04
N ASP A 253 -3.33 -18.38 2.66
CA ASP A 253 -4.53 -18.95 3.24
C ASP A 253 -4.56 -20.46 2.96
N GLU A 254 -4.84 -21.24 4.00
CA GLU A 254 -4.78 -22.71 3.96
C GLU A 254 -5.83 -23.35 3.05
N TRP A 255 -6.85 -22.59 2.62
CA TRP A 255 -7.97 -23.10 1.85
C TRP A 255 -7.86 -22.87 0.35
N ASP A 256 -7.17 -21.80 -0.06
CA ASP A 256 -7.11 -21.41 -1.47
C ASP A 256 -5.71 -21.27 -2.02
N ASP A 257 -4.67 -21.28 -1.18
CA ASP A 257 -3.28 -21.33 -1.62
C ASP A 257 -2.82 -20.13 -2.47
N PHE A 258 -3.56 -19.02 -2.45
CA PHE A 258 -3.18 -17.81 -3.16
C PHE A 258 -3.48 -16.50 -2.42
N HIS A 259 -4.50 -16.43 -1.57
CA HIS A 259 -4.70 -15.26 -0.73
C HIS A 259 -3.65 -15.21 0.38
N PRO A 260 -3.24 -14.01 0.82
CA PRO A 260 -2.34 -13.89 1.95
C PRO A 260 -3.04 -14.35 3.24
N SER A 261 -2.36 -15.12 4.07
CA SER A 261 -2.71 -15.31 5.48
C SER A 261 -2.38 -14.05 6.29
N PRO A 262 -2.68 -13.97 7.61
CA PRO A 262 -2.17 -12.87 8.44
C PRO A 262 -0.65 -12.71 8.40
N SER A 263 0.11 -13.81 8.38
CA SER A 263 1.57 -13.79 8.19
C SER A 263 1.96 -13.24 6.81
N GLY A 264 1.24 -13.64 5.77
CA GLY A 264 1.41 -13.11 4.42
C GLY A 264 1.13 -11.62 4.32
N SER A 265 0.06 -11.15 4.97
CA SER A 265 -0.31 -9.73 5.05
C SER A 265 0.67 -8.93 5.92
N PHE A 266 1.25 -9.53 6.96
CA PHE A 266 2.31 -8.91 7.74
C PHE A 266 3.54 -8.59 6.88
N LEU A 267 4.02 -9.59 6.11
CA LEU A 267 5.12 -9.41 5.19
C LEU A 267 4.81 -8.33 4.13
N GLN A 268 3.63 -8.40 3.51
CA GLN A 268 3.14 -7.38 2.57
C GLN A 268 3.13 -5.98 3.20
N GLY A 269 2.68 -5.85 4.46
CA GLY A 269 2.66 -4.59 5.19
C GLY A 269 4.05 -4.00 5.40
N CYS A 270 5.00 -4.83 5.81
CA CYS A 270 6.39 -4.40 6.00
C CYS A 270 7.01 -3.90 4.69
N VAL A 271 6.78 -4.63 3.58
CA VAL A 271 7.23 -4.22 2.23
C VAL A 271 6.57 -2.90 1.82
N LEU A 272 5.26 -2.75 2.00
CA LEU A 272 4.53 -1.53 1.65
C LEU A 272 5.01 -0.33 2.47
N HIS A 273 5.18 -0.48 3.79
CA HIS A 273 5.69 0.57 4.65
C HIS A 273 7.08 1.02 4.21
N ASN A 274 7.98 0.08 3.95
CA ASN A 274 9.33 0.40 3.48
C ASN A 274 9.33 1.05 2.09
N THR A 275 8.45 0.61 1.19
CA THR A 275 8.29 1.21 -0.15
C THR A 275 7.74 2.65 -0.09
N MET A 276 6.83 2.93 0.84
CA MET A 276 6.29 4.29 1.05
C MET A 276 7.33 5.22 1.67
N PHE A 277 7.91 4.79 2.80
CA PHE A 277 8.64 5.67 3.71
C PHE A 277 10.16 5.52 3.64
N GLY A 278 10.67 4.57 2.84
CA GLY A 278 12.11 4.25 2.75
C GLY A 278 12.68 3.64 4.03
N SER A 279 11.81 3.20 4.95
CA SER A 279 12.21 2.55 6.20
C SER A 279 11.19 1.48 6.60
N PRO A 280 11.65 0.36 7.20
CA PRO A 280 10.74 -0.67 7.69
C PRO A 280 9.89 -0.12 8.86
N PRO A 281 8.70 -0.72 9.11
CA PRO A 281 7.87 -0.30 10.24
C PRO A 281 8.54 -0.68 11.57
N PRO A 282 8.02 -0.23 12.71
CA PRO A 282 8.39 -0.79 14.00
C PRO A 282 8.15 -2.31 14.04
N LEU A 283 9.12 -3.04 14.59
CA LEU A 283 9.03 -4.49 14.75
C LEU A 283 8.25 -4.82 16.04
N PRO A 284 7.07 -5.46 15.97
CA PRO A 284 6.39 -5.97 17.15
C PRO A 284 7.26 -7.00 17.89
N ARG A 285 7.25 -6.94 19.22
CA ARG A 285 8.08 -7.74 20.14
C ARG A 285 7.26 -8.67 21.04
N THR A 286 5.94 -8.52 21.05
CA THR A 286 5.02 -9.32 21.87
C THR A 286 3.81 -9.80 21.06
N ASP A 287 3.18 -10.88 21.49
CA ASP A 287 1.95 -11.38 20.87
C ASP A 287 0.82 -10.35 20.93
N ASP A 288 0.74 -9.56 22.01
CA ASP A 288 -0.23 -8.48 22.14
C ASP A 288 0.00 -7.36 21.13
N GLU A 289 1.26 -6.98 20.87
CA GLU A 289 1.58 -6.01 19.81
C GLU A 289 1.19 -6.54 18.43
N ILE A 290 1.40 -7.84 18.16
CA ILE A 290 0.98 -8.48 16.91
C ILE A 290 -0.55 -8.48 16.78
N ALA A 291 -1.27 -8.90 17.83
CA ALA A 291 -2.73 -8.90 17.84
C ALA A 291 -3.30 -7.48 17.63
N ASN A 292 -2.67 -6.47 18.22
CA ASN A 292 -3.05 -5.07 18.08
C ASN A 292 -2.97 -4.53 16.64
N LEU A 293 -2.23 -5.18 15.75
CA LEU A 293 -2.16 -4.78 14.34
C LEU A 293 -3.48 -4.96 13.60
N TRP A 294 -4.29 -5.96 13.99
CA TRP A 294 -5.60 -6.26 13.38
C TRP A 294 -6.79 -5.89 14.27
N MET A 295 -6.59 -5.30 15.45
CA MET A 295 -7.68 -4.98 16.38
C MET A 295 -8.81 -4.15 15.75
N ASN A 296 -8.50 -3.32 14.76
CA ASN A 296 -9.49 -2.50 14.04
C ASN A 296 -9.83 -3.03 12.63
N ALA A 297 -9.35 -4.20 12.25
CA ALA A 297 -9.69 -4.79 10.96
C ALA A 297 -11.22 -4.90 10.84
N ARG A 298 -11.76 -4.41 9.73
CA ARG A 298 -13.18 -4.54 9.39
C ARG A 298 -13.54 -5.99 9.20
N MET A 299 -12.65 -6.74 8.57
CA MET A 299 -12.82 -8.16 8.32
C MET A 299 -11.45 -8.82 8.20
N MET A 300 -11.37 -10.04 8.71
CA MET A 300 -10.32 -11.00 8.37
C MET A 300 -11.03 -12.24 7.86
N HIS A 301 -10.87 -12.54 6.57
CA HIS A 301 -11.58 -13.65 5.96
C HIS A 301 -11.07 -14.98 6.51
N SER A 302 -11.99 -15.80 7.00
CA SER A 302 -11.78 -17.20 7.39
C SER A 302 -12.96 -18.01 6.88
N ARG A 303 -12.73 -19.17 6.26
CA ARG A 303 -13.81 -20.05 5.78
C ARG A 303 -14.45 -20.91 6.88
N THR A 304 -13.80 -21.01 8.04
CA THR A 304 -14.37 -21.72 9.18
C THR A 304 -15.01 -20.70 10.12
N GLU A 305 -16.34 -20.70 10.16
CA GLU A 305 -17.08 -19.98 11.19
C GLU A 305 -16.48 -20.37 12.55
N ASN A 306 -16.00 -19.36 13.30
CA ASN A 306 -15.44 -19.46 14.66
C ASN A 306 -13.97 -19.89 14.83
N LYS A 307 -13.14 -19.96 13.77
CA LYS A 307 -11.67 -20.09 13.95
C LYS A 307 -10.99 -18.77 13.59
N ALA A 308 -10.36 -18.15 14.59
CA ALA A 308 -9.47 -17.02 14.36
C ALA A 308 -8.30 -17.44 13.46
N MET A 309 -7.98 -16.62 12.47
CA MET A 309 -6.82 -16.88 11.61
C MET A 309 -5.54 -16.80 12.45
N PRO A 310 -4.61 -17.76 12.30
CA PRO A 310 -3.38 -17.75 13.06
C PRO A 310 -2.55 -16.51 12.70
N LEU A 311 -2.25 -15.70 13.71
CA LEU A 311 -1.34 -14.56 13.60
C LEU A 311 0.11 -15.07 13.56
N PRO A 312 1.06 -14.31 12.98
CA PRO A 312 2.48 -14.67 13.06
C PRO A 312 2.92 -14.71 14.53
N SER A 313 3.82 -15.64 14.88
CA SER A 313 4.56 -15.56 16.15
C SER A 313 5.53 -14.37 16.13
N VAL A 314 6.02 -13.95 17.29
CA VAL A 314 7.07 -12.91 17.39
C VAL A 314 8.32 -13.27 16.55
N ASP A 315 8.73 -14.53 16.59
CA ASP A 315 9.89 -15.01 15.81
C ASP A 315 9.61 -14.99 14.30
N ASP A 316 8.41 -15.39 13.87
CA ASP A 316 8.00 -15.30 12.47
C ASP A 316 7.91 -13.84 12.01
N ALA A 317 7.33 -12.96 12.82
CA ALA A 317 7.26 -11.53 12.53
C ALA A 317 8.64 -10.90 12.39
N ALA A 318 9.59 -11.22 13.28
CA ALA A 318 10.98 -10.76 13.18
C ALA A 318 11.65 -11.21 11.88
N PHE A 319 11.52 -12.48 11.52
CA PHE A 319 12.07 -13.01 10.28
C PHE A 319 11.47 -12.33 9.04
N LEU A 320 10.14 -12.18 9.00
CA LEU A 320 9.44 -11.55 7.87
C LEU A 320 9.79 -10.07 7.73
N TRP A 321 9.99 -9.38 8.85
CA TRP A 321 10.44 -8.00 8.89
C TRP A 321 11.84 -7.84 8.27
N ASP A 322 12.78 -8.71 8.63
CA ASP A 322 14.14 -8.71 8.08
C ASP A 322 14.13 -8.99 6.56
N VAL A 323 13.30 -9.94 6.11
CA VAL A 323 13.12 -10.22 4.68
C VAL A 323 12.58 -9.00 3.95
N ALA A 324 11.54 -8.33 4.47
CA ALA A 324 10.99 -7.14 3.86
C ALA A 324 12.01 -6.01 3.75
N LYS A 325 12.82 -5.81 4.80
CA LYS A 325 13.89 -4.81 4.81
C LYS A 325 14.92 -5.09 3.70
N MET A 326 15.46 -6.30 3.67
CA MET A 326 16.46 -6.74 2.69
C MET A 326 15.93 -6.58 1.25
N VAL A 327 14.74 -7.08 0.97
CA VAL A 327 14.17 -7.10 -0.38
C VAL A 327 13.88 -5.68 -0.89
N CYS A 328 13.37 -4.79 -0.04
CA CYS A 328 13.19 -3.39 -0.41
C CYS A 328 14.53 -2.65 -0.65
N GLU A 329 15.58 -2.94 0.14
CA GLU A 329 16.91 -2.39 -0.10
C GLU A 329 17.51 -2.87 -1.43
N GLU A 330 17.27 -4.13 -1.82
CA GLU A 330 17.71 -4.67 -3.11
C GLU A 330 16.95 -4.05 -4.28
N GLU A 331 15.63 -3.88 -4.17
CA GLU A 331 14.82 -3.25 -5.21
C GLU A 331 15.20 -1.77 -5.39
N ALA A 332 15.45 -1.04 -4.30
CA ALA A 332 15.92 0.34 -4.36
C ALA A 332 17.29 0.48 -5.07
N LYS A 333 18.19 -0.50 -4.91
CA LYS A 333 19.50 -0.51 -5.61
C LYS A 333 19.35 -0.77 -7.12
N GLN A 334 18.31 -1.47 -7.55
CA GLN A 334 18.07 -1.73 -8.97
C GLN A 334 17.59 -0.48 -9.72
N LEU A 335 16.96 0.48 -9.02
CA LEU A 335 16.53 1.76 -9.59
C LEU A 335 17.68 2.77 -9.80
N LEU A 336 18.86 2.53 -9.22
CA LEU A 336 20.04 3.39 -9.32
C LEU A 336 21.02 2.95 -10.44
N LYS A 337 20.69 1.91 -11.20
CA LYS A 337 21.50 1.36 -12.29
C LYS A 337 20.88 1.67 -13.64
#